data_AF-A0A7Y7IYT0-F1
#
_entry.id   AF-A0A7Y7IYT0-F1
#
_cell.length_a   1.000
_cell.length_b   1.000
_cell.length_c   1.000
_cell.angle_alpha   90.00
_cell.angle_beta   90.00
_cell.angle_gamma   90.00
#
_symmetry.space_group_name_H-M   'P 1'
#
loop_
_entity.id
_entity.type
_entity.pdbx_description
1 polymer ?
#
loop_
_entity_poly.entity_id
_entity_poly.type
_entity_poly.pdbx_seq_one_letter_code
_entity_poly.pdbx_strand_id
1 'polypeptide(L)'
;AAAARLGVTADRLAIDPGGEASGVDGRPVLYHWHRFGSLRVGGGVERAPVLTVLPLHEPVDMLLGADWFARHAVWLSYGAGRVFVRPAP
;
A
#
# COMPACT_ATOMS: atom_id res chain seq x y z
N ALA A 1 6.42 -5.03 -9.19
CA ALA A 1 7.46 -6.00 -8.81
C ALA A 1 7.26 -6.58 -7.40
N ALA A 2 7.04 -5.75 -6.36
CA ALA A 2 6.83 -6.23 -4.99
C ALA A 2 5.67 -7.22 -4.82
N ALA A 3 4.47 -6.88 -5.31
CA ALA A 3 3.31 -7.75 -5.21
C ALA A 3 3.56 -9.14 -5.84
N ALA A 4 4.22 -9.18 -6.99
CA ALA A 4 4.62 -10.44 -7.64
C ALA A 4 5.60 -11.26 -6.77
N ARG A 5 6.58 -10.61 -6.10
CA ARG A 5 7.48 -11.29 -5.14
C ARG A 5 6.74 -11.85 -3.92
N LEU A 6 5.57 -11.29 -3.58
CA LEU A 6 4.67 -11.79 -2.54
C LEU A 6 3.69 -12.86 -3.05
N GLY A 7 3.81 -13.29 -4.31
CA GLY A 7 2.94 -14.30 -4.93
C GLY A 7 1.61 -13.76 -5.43
N VAL A 8 1.44 -12.44 -5.54
CA VAL A 8 0.28 -11.83 -6.21
C VAL A 8 0.50 -11.94 -7.72
N THR A 9 -0.17 -12.92 -8.35
CA THR A 9 -0.05 -13.21 -9.78
C THR A 9 -1.08 -12.44 -10.60
N ALA A 10 -0.85 -12.30 -11.91
CA ALA A 10 -1.82 -11.70 -12.82
C ALA A 10 -3.17 -12.44 -12.80
N ASP A 11 -3.16 -13.77 -12.78
CA ASP A 11 -4.39 -14.58 -12.71
C ASP A 11 -5.19 -14.32 -11.42
N ARG A 12 -4.51 -14.06 -10.29
CA ARG A 12 -5.17 -13.66 -9.04
C ARG A 12 -5.79 -12.27 -9.16
N LEU A 13 -5.07 -11.31 -9.73
CA LEU A 13 -5.59 -9.96 -9.92
C LEU A 13 -6.74 -9.91 -10.93
N ALA A 14 -6.76 -10.80 -11.93
CA ALA A 14 -7.80 -10.85 -12.96
C ALA A 14 -9.20 -11.16 -12.39
N ILE A 15 -9.29 -11.80 -11.23
CA ILE A 15 -10.55 -12.07 -10.53
C ILE A 15 -10.81 -11.10 -9.37
N ASP A 16 -9.83 -10.28 -9.01
CA ASP A 16 -9.98 -9.25 -7.99
C ASP A 16 -10.75 -8.05 -8.59
N PRO A 17 -11.73 -7.48 -7.85
CA PRO A 17 -12.36 -6.23 -8.26
C PRO A 17 -11.33 -5.11 -8.42
N GLY A 18 -11.64 -4.09 -9.21
CA GLY A 18 -10.71 -3.01 -9.48
C GLY A 18 -11.40 -1.71 -9.87
N GLY A 19 -10.59 -0.75 -10.28
CA GLY A 19 -11.07 0.54 -10.76
C GLY A 19 -9.95 1.35 -11.40
N GLU A 20 -10.26 2.62 -11.68
CA GLU A 20 -9.29 3.58 -12.17
C GLU A 20 -8.86 4.51 -11.05
N ALA A 21 -7.56 4.77 -10.98
CA ALA A 21 -6.98 5.83 -10.17
C ALA A 21 -6.19 6.77 -11.07
N SER A 22 -5.96 8.00 -10.63
CA SER A 22 -5.08 8.94 -11.31
C SER A 22 -4.06 9.49 -10.33
N GLY A 23 -2.80 9.54 -10.76
CA GLY A 23 -1.72 10.22 -10.05
C GLY A 23 -1.80 11.74 -10.23
N VAL A 24 -0.76 12.44 -9.77
CA VAL A 24 -0.61 13.90 -9.93
C VAL A 24 -0.47 14.29 -11.41
N ASP A 25 0.00 13.39 -12.26
CA ASP A 25 0.09 13.58 -13.71
C ASP A 25 -1.26 13.45 -14.44
N GLY A 26 -2.32 13.09 -13.71
CA GLY A 26 -3.69 12.95 -14.22
C GLY A 26 -3.91 11.72 -15.11
N ARG A 27 -2.90 10.89 -15.34
CA ARG A 27 -3.04 9.71 -16.21
C ARG A 27 -3.80 8.61 -15.48
N PRO A 28 -4.88 8.07 -16.07
CA PRO A 28 -5.60 6.97 -15.47
C PRO A 28 -4.73 5.70 -15.47
N VAL A 29 -4.76 4.98 -14.37
CA VAL A 29 -4.13 3.67 -14.20
C VAL A 29 -5.13 2.71 -13.58
N LEU A 30 -5.19 1.50 -14.15
CA LEU A 30 -6.01 0.43 -13.60
C LEU A 30 -5.35 -0.12 -12.34
N TYR A 31 -6.16 -0.32 -11.31
CA TYR A 31 -5.77 -1.03 -10.10
C TYR A 31 -6.72 -2.18 -9.81
N HIS A 32 -6.25 -3.12 -9.01
CA HIS A 32 -7.03 -4.21 -8.44
C HIS A 32 -6.99 -4.17 -6.91
N TRP A 33 -8.09 -4.47 -6.24
CA TRP A 33 -8.15 -4.64 -4.79
C TRP A 33 -7.74 -6.06 -4.42
N HIS A 34 -6.54 -6.19 -3.85
CA HIS A 34 -6.04 -7.47 -3.39
C HIS A 34 -6.09 -7.57 -1.87
N ARG A 35 -6.62 -8.70 -1.36
CA ARG A 35 -6.61 -9.00 0.08
C ARG A 35 -5.34 -9.76 0.46
N PHE A 36 -4.44 -9.08 1.16
CA PHE A 36 -3.21 -9.67 1.68
C PHE A 36 -3.46 -10.42 3.00
N GLY A 37 -2.60 -11.37 3.37
CA GLY A 37 -2.73 -12.07 4.67
C GLY A 37 -2.46 -11.16 5.87
N SER A 38 -1.44 -10.32 5.77
CA SER A 38 -1.10 -9.32 6.81
C SER A 38 -0.26 -8.19 6.23
N LEU A 39 -0.40 -7.00 6.80
CA LEU A 39 0.52 -5.88 6.64
C LEU A 39 1.19 -5.60 7.99
N ARG A 40 2.52 -5.47 8.00
CA ARG A 40 3.28 -5.14 9.20
C ARG A 40 4.09 -3.87 8.96
N VAL A 41 3.83 -2.85 9.77
CA VAL A 41 4.49 -1.54 9.70
C VAL A 41 4.95 -1.17 11.10
N GLY A 42 6.26 -0.99 11.28
CA GLY A 42 6.84 -0.83 12.62
C GLY A 42 6.48 -2.01 13.52
N GLY A 43 5.92 -1.72 14.70
CA GLY A 43 5.40 -2.74 15.64
C GLY A 43 3.94 -3.15 15.40
N GLY A 44 3.23 -2.52 14.46
CA GLY A 44 1.82 -2.79 14.19
C GLY A 44 1.62 -3.93 13.18
N VAL A 45 0.56 -4.72 13.37
CA VAL A 45 0.13 -5.76 12.43
C VAL A 45 -1.35 -5.58 12.10
N GLU A 46 -1.64 -5.30 10.83
CA GLU A 46 -2.99 -5.34 10.28
C GLU A 46 -3.23 -6.70 9.63
N ARG A 47 -4.30 -7.40 10.04
CA ARG A 47 -4.66 -8.71 9.48
C ARG A 47 -5.63 -8.53 8.32
N ALA A 48 -5.44 -9.33 7.28
CA ALA A 48 -6.32 -9.35 6.11
C ALA A 48 -6.58 -7.97 5.43
N PRO A 49 -5.60 -7.04 5.31
CA PRO A 49 -5.87 -5.75 4.70
C PRO A 49 -6.17 -5.89 3.20
N VAL A 50 -7.10 -5.08 2.72
CA VAL A 50 -7.37 -4.92 1.29
C VAL A 50 -6.59 -3.69 0.81
N LEU A 51 -5.68 -3.89 -0.13
CA LEU A 51 -4.83 -2.84 -0.68
C LEU A 51 -4.97 -2.81 -2.21
N THR A 52 -4.75 -1.64 -2.81
CA THR A 52 -4.69 -1.50 -4.26
C THR A 52 -3.36 -2.04 -4.80
N VAL A 53 -3.43 -2.79 -5.90
CA VAL A 53 -2.29 -3.27 -6.66
C VAL A 53 -2.40 -2.71 -8.06
N LEU A 54 -1.38 -1.95 -8.46
CA LEU A 54 -1.28 -1.26 -9.73
C LEU A 54 0.18 -1.22 -10.20
N PRO A 55 0.44 -1.06 -11.51
CA PRO A 55 1.79 -0.78 -11.98
C PRO A 55 2.26 0.59 -11.46
N LEU A 56 3.34 0.58 -10.67
CA LEU A 56 4.03 1.79 -10.22
C LEU A 56 5.16 2.13 -11.20
N HIS A 57 5.30 3.41 -11.53
CA HIS A 57 6.36 3.90 -12.41
C HIS A 57 7.55 4.47 -11.61
N GLU A 58 7.31 4.78 -10.34
CA GLU A 58 8.23 5.32 -9.37
C GLU A 58 9.06 4.20 -8.73
N PRO A 59 10.27 4.48 -8.23
CA PRO A 59 11.15 3.49 -7.62
C PRO A 59 10.73 3.14 -6.18
N VAL A 60 9.43 2.89 -5.96
CA VAL A 60 8.84 2.49 -4.68
C VAL A 60 8.05 1.20 -4.85
N ASP A 61 8.08 0.35 -3.84
CA ASP A 61 7.37 -0.93 -3.85
C ASP A 61 5.88 -0.79 -3.44
N MET A 62 5.56 0.24 -2.64
CA MET A 62 4.24 0.48 -2.04
C MET A 62 4.13 1.95 -1.58
N LEU A 63 2.90 2.46 -1.52
CA LEU A 63 2.56 3.75 -0.92
C LEU A 63 1.56 3.53 0.23
N LEU A 64 1.79 4.19 1.36
CA LEU A 64 0.79 4.29 2.44
C LEU A 64 0.05 5.62 2.27
N GLY A 65 -1.25 5.54 2.06
CA GLY A 65 -2.11 6.69 1.81
C GLY A 65 -2.53 7.43 3.08
N ALA A 66 -3.16 8.59 2.89
CA ALA A 66 -3.67 9.42 3.98
C ALA A 66 -4.74 8.71 4.83
N ASP A 67 -5.45 7.74 4.25
CA ASP A 67 -6.38 6.84 4.94
C ASP A 67 -5.67 5.97 5.99
N TRP A 68 -4.48 5.46 5.66
CA TRP A 68 -3.64 4.76 6.61
C TRP A 68 -3.13 5.72 7.70
N PHE A 69 -2.61 6.89 7.33
CA PHE A 69 -2.16 7.90 8.30
C PHE A 69 -3.29 8.36 9.24
N ALA A 70 -4.52 8.52 8.74
CA ALA A 70 -5.66 8.94 9.55
C ALA A 70 -6.00 7.95 10.69
N ARG A 71 -5.61 6.68 10.54
CA ARG A 71 -5.84 5.61 11.53
C ARG A 71 -4.64 5.34 12.44
N HIS A 72 -3.50 5.99 12.20
CA HIS A 72 -2.25 5.71 12.90
C HIS A 72 -1.63 6.98 13.46
N ALA A 73 -1.11 6.93 14.69
CA ALA A 73 -0.33 8.03 15.23
C ALA A 73 1.11 7.94 14.68
N VAL A 74 1.43 8.81 13.73
CA VAL A 74 2.70 8.82 13.00
C VAL A 74 3.46 10.13 13.21
N TRP A 75 4.77 10.03 13.41
CA TRP A 75 5.69 11.17 13.43
C TRP A 75 6.72 11.04 12.31
N LEU A 76 6.92 12.11 11.55
CA LEU A 76 7.89 12.18 10.46
C LEU A 76 9.07 13.07 10.89
N SER A 77 10.27 12.50 10.92
CA SER A 77 11.52 13.24 11.13
C SER A 77 12.30 13.32 9.84
N TYR A 78 12.15 14.43 9.12
CA TYR A 78 12.84 14.65 7.84
C TYR A 78 14.36 14.76 8.02
N GLY A 79 14.82 15.51 9.03
CA GLY A 79 16.26 15.67 9.31
C GLY A 79 16.97 14.37 9.66
N ALA A 80 16.26 13.40 10.25
CA ALA A 80 16.81 12.08 10.56
C ALA A 80 16.48 11.01 9.50
N GLY A 81 15.66 11.32 8.50
CA GLY A 81 15.15 10.34 7.53
C GLY A 81 14.37 9.20 8.17
N ARG A 82 13.54 9.47 9.19
CA ARG A 82 12.85 8.44 9.98
C ARG A 82 11.35 8.68 10.08
N VAL A 83 10.62 7.57 10.13
CA VAL A 83 9.19 7.51 10.44
C VAL A 83 9.02 6.75 11.75
N PHE A 84 8.23 7.29 12.67
CA PHE A 84 7.88 6.64 13.92
C PHE A 84 6.38 6.39 13.94
N VAL A 85 5.98 5.16 14.23
CA VAL A 85 4.57 4.76 14.30
C VAL A 85 4.30 4.29 15.72
N ARG A 86 3.34 4.91 16.40
CA ARG A 86 2.92 4.46 17.72
C ARG A 86 2.19 3.11 17.57
N PRO A 87 2.54 2.08 18.35
CA PRO A 87 1.77 0.85 18.39
C PRO A 87 0.30 1.14 18.74
N ALA A 88 -0.62 0.36 18.17
CA ALA A 88 -1.99 0.34 18.67
C ALA A 88 -1.97 -0.12 20.14
N PRO A 89 -2.80 0.47 21.02
CA PRO A 89 -2.94 0.00 22.40
C PRO A 89 -3.43 -1.44 22.49
#